data_AF-A0A1G3JJX4-F1
#
_entry.id   AF-A0A1G3JJX4-F1
#
_cell.length_a   1.000
_cell.length_b   1.000
_cell.length_c   1.000
_cell.angle_alpha   90.00
_cell.angle_beta   90.00
_cell.angle_gamma   90.00
#
_symmetry.space_group_name_H-M   'P 1'
#
loop_
_entity.id
_entity.type
_entity.pdbx_description
1 polymer ?
#
loop_
_entity_poly.entity_id
_entity_poly.type
_entity_poly.pdbx_seq_one_letter_code
_entity_poly.pdbx_strand_id
1 'polypeptide(L)'
;MASALSQLLEPLDRRVLNRLVTRHDGDRRVGSDPNAWTCVRHLRTMLFAQFAGLNSLREIEQGLRAHPGGLYHLDLRLPRRSTLSDAQAQRSAAVFRDICQMLIGQVGRAVRQQGQELIQLIDGSLILLRNPRVG
;
A
#
# COMPACT_ATOMS: atom_id res chain seq x y z
N MET A 1 17.90 -11.95 -10.72
CA MET A 1 18.14 -10.69 -10.00
C MET A 1 16.83 -10.25 -9.36
N ALA A 2 16.87 -9.83 -8.10
CA ALA A 2 15.70 -9.32 -7.40
C ALA A 2 15.29 -7.99 -8.08
N SER A 3 14.01 -7.85 -8.48
CA SER A 3 13.52 -6.59 -9.05
C SER A 3 13.61 -5.44 -8.02
N ALA A 4 13.68 -4.18 -8.46
CA ALA A 4 13.68 -3.03 -7.54
C ALA A 4 12.50 -3.08 -6.55
N LEU A 5 11.34 -3.55 -7.02
CA LEU A 5 10.16 -3.77 -6.18
C LEU A 5 10.36 -4.89 -5.15
N SER A 6 11.06 -5.98 -5.47
CA SER A 6 11.34 -7.04 -4.49
C SER A 6 12.22 -6.55 -3.33
N GLN A 7 13.24 -5.74 -3.62
CA GLN A 7 14.10 -5.15 -2.58
C GLN A 7 13.30 -4.18 -1.70
N LEU A 8 12.38 -3.43 -2.32
CA LEU A 8 11.53 -2.50 -1.60
C LEU A 8 10.52 -3.19 -0.67
N LEU A 9 10.07 -4.39 -1.03
CA LEU A 9 9.13 -5.17 -0.23
C LEU A 9 9.84 -6.06 0.82
N GLU A 10 11.16 -6.18 0.77
CA GLU A 10 11.96 -7.00 1.69
C GLU A 10 11.72 -6.69 3.18
N PRO A 11 11.59 -5.42 3.62
CA PRO A 11 11.33 -5.09 5.02
C PRO A 11 9.96 -5.57 5.54
N LEU A 12 9.05 -5.96 4.65
CA LEU A 12 7.69 -6.38 5.00
C LEU A 12 7.66 -7.85 5.45
N ASP A 13 8.10 -8.11 6.68
CA ASP A 13 8.03 -9.45 7.26
C ASP A 13 6.60 -10.00 7.25
N ARG A 14 6.41 -11.12 6.56
CA ARG A 14 5.09 -11.74 6.35
C ARG A 14 4.39 -12.12 7.65
N ARG A 15 5.13 -12.55 8.68
CA ARG A 15 4.52 -12.97 9.96
C ARG A 15 4.00 -11.76 10.72
N VAL A 16 4.78 -10.68 10.75
CA VAL A 16 4.37 -9.41 11.38
C VAL A 16 3.17 -8.81 10.63
N LEU A 17 3.22 -8.78 9.30
CA LEU A 17 2.08 -8.31 8.50
C LEU A 17 0.82 -9.10 8.79
N ASN A 18 0.89 -10.43 8.76
CA ASN A 18 -0.28 -11.28 9.02
C ASN A 18 -0.86 -11.01 10.42
N ARG A 19 0.00 -10.83 11.44
CA ARG A 19 -0.45 -10.49 12.80
C ARG A 19 -1.21 -9.16 12.84
N LEU A 20 -0.68 -8.13 12.17
CA LEU A 20 -1.33 -6.81 12.10
C LEU A 20 -2.65 -6.87 11.31
N VAL A 21 -2.67 -7.60 10.20
CA VAL A 21 -3.90 -7.82 9.40
C VAL A 21 -4.96 -8.52 10.24
N THR A 22 -4.62 -9.57 10.98
CA THR A 22 -5.56 -10.26 11.88
C THR A 22 -6.05 -9.32 12.98
N ARG A 23 -5.15 -8.55 13.62
CA ARG A 23 -5.51 -7.60 14.68
C ARG A 23 -6.57 -6.57 14.24
N HIS A 24 -6.48 -6.12 12.99
CA HIS A 24 -7.38 -5.10 12.42
C HIS A 24 -8.52 -5.69 11.58
N ASP A 25 -8.64 -7.02 11.53
CA ASP A 25 -9.59 -7.73 10.67
C ASP A 25 -9.51 -7.26 9.20
N GLY A 26 -8.28 -7.04 8.71
CA GLY A 26 -8.01 -6.47 7.39
C GLY A 26 -8.37 -7.39 6.21
N ASP A 27 -8.60 -8.66 6.52
CA ASP A 27 -9.07 -9.70 5.59
C ASP A 27 -10.52 -10.14 5.90
N ARG A 28 -11.30 -9.30 6.58
CA ARG A 28 -12.75 -9.52 6.75
C ARG A 28 -13.40 -9.77 5.39
N ARG A 29 -14.16 -10.87 5.26
CA ARG A 29 -14.84 -11.32 4.02
C ARG A 29 -13.90 -11.66 2.86
N VAL A 30 -12.60 -11.78 3.09
CA VAL A 30 -11.65 -12.31 2.11
C VAL A 30 -11.71 -13.84 2.18
N GLY A 31 -11.84 -14.51 1.03
CA GLY A 31 -11.85 -15.97 0.96
C GLY A 31 -10.49 -16.58 1.32
N SER A 32 -10.46 -17.90 1.56
CA SER A 32 -9.22 -18.63 1.89
C SER A 32 -8.45 -19.13 0.66
N ASP A 33 -8.92 -18.82 -0.55
CA ASP A 33 -8.23 -19.19 -1.80
C ASP A 33 -6.83 -18.53 -1.87
N PRO A 34 -5.79 -19.22 -2.36
CA PRO A 34 -4.46 -18.63 -2.55
C PRO A 34 -4.45 -17.34 -3.41
N ASN A 35 -5.46 -17.19 -4.28
CA ASN A 35 -5.69 -16.04 -5.14
C ASN A 35 -6.59 -14.97 -4.52
N ALA A 36 -7.03 -15.14 -3.27
CA ALA A 36 -7.90 -14.18 -2.59
C ALA A 36 -7.23 -12.80 -2.47
N TRP A 37 -8.02 -11.72 -2.62
CA TRP A 37 -7.49 -10.37 -2.54
C TRP A 37 -7.23 -9.96 -1.10
N THR A 38 -6.09 -10.37 -0.53
CA THR A 38 -5.72 -10.09 0.87
C THR A 38 -5.27 -8.65 1.09
N CYS A 39 -5.25 -8.22 2.34
CA CYS A 39 -4.79 -6.91 2.79
C CYS A 39 -3.31 -6.72 2.46
N VAL A 40 -2.51 -7.77 2.60
CA VAL A 40 -1.09 -7.74 2.21
C VAL A 40 -0.93 -7.57 0.69
N ARG A 41 -1.72 -8.28 -0.12
CA ARG A 41 -1.69 -8.13 -1.58
C ARG A 41 -2.09 -6.71 -1.98
N HIS A 42 -3.11 -6.15 -1.32
CA HIS A 42 -3.52 -4.76 -1.52
C HIS A 42 -2.43 -3.75 -1.13
N LEU A 43 -1.77 -3.92 0.02
CA LEU A 43 -0.64 -3.09 0.42
C LEU A 43 0.45 -3.08 -0.65
N ARG A 44 0.88 -4.26 -1.11
CA ARG A 44 1.92 -4.37 -2.15
C ARG A 44 1.51 -3.68 -3.45
N THR A 45 0.23 -3.80 -3.84
CA THR A 45 -0.30 -3.09 -5.02
C THR A 45 -0.26 -1.58 -4.84
N MET A 46 -0.63 -1.07 -3.67
CA MET A 46 -0.57 0.37 -3.41
C MET A 46 0.87 0.88 -3.36
N LEU A 47 1.81 0.13 -2.78
CA LEU A 47 3.23 0.48 -2.82
C LEU A 47 3.73 0.52 -4.27
N PHE A 48 3.45 -0.51 -5.08
CA PHE A 48 3.77 -0.49 -6.51
C PHE A 48 3.23 0.76 -7.19
N ALA A 49 1.96 1.11 -6.95
CA ALA A 49 1.34 2.30 -7.52
C ALA A 49 2.10 3.58 -7.17
N GLN A 50 2.46 3.75 -5.89
CA GLN A 50 3.18 4.94 -5.45
C GLN A 50 4.59 5.04 -6.03
N PHE A 51 5.35 3.95 -6.06
CA PHE A 51 6.69 3.96 -6.66
C PHE A 51 6.69 4.08 -8.18
N ALA A 52 5.61 3.65 -8.84
CA ALA A 52 5.41 3.82 -10.27
C ALA A 52 4.73 5.14 -10.66
N GLY A 53 4.38 6.01 -9.69
CA GLY A 53 3.71 7.29 -9.95
C GLY A 53 2.30 7.16 -10.53
N LEU A 54 1.59 6.07 -10.21
CA LEU A 54 0.23 5.79 -10.70
C LEU A 54 -0.80 6.41 -9.76
N ASN A 55 -1.64 7.30 -10.28
CA ASN A 55 -2.52 8.16 -9.49
C ASN A 55 -4.01 7.80 -9.60
N SER A 56 -4.36 6.78 -10.38
CA SER A 56 -5.74 6.32 -10.53
C SER A 56 -5.86 4.79 -10.53
N LEU A 57 -7.03 4.27 -10.15
CA LEU A 57 -7.31 2.82 -10.20
C LEU A 57 -7.11 2.23 -11.60
N ARG A 58 -7.36 3.02 -12.65
CA ARG A 58 -7.14 2.62 -14.05
C ARG A 58 -5.65 2.48 -14.35
N GLU A 59 -4.86 3.46 -13.95
CA GLU A 59 -3.40 3.42 -14.12
C GLU A 59 -2.78 2.24 -13.36
N ILE A 60 -3.25 1.96 -12.14
CA ILE A 60 -2.80 0.80 -11.35
C ILE A 60 -3.10 -0.51 -12.09
N GLU A 61 -4.32 -0.69 -12.59
CA GLU A 61 -4.70 -1.87 -13.38
C GLU A 61 -3.81 -2.01 -14.63
N GLN A 62 -3.62 -0.91 -15.38
CA GLN A 62 -2.81 -0.91 -16.61
C GLN A 62 -1.33 -1.18 -16.33
N GLY A 63 -0.76 -0.56 -15.30
CA GLY A 63 0.63 -0.74 -14.89
C GLY A 63 0.93 -2.18 -14.47
N LEU A 64 0.03 -2.80 -13.70
CA LEU A 64 0.13 -4.22 -13.35
C LEU A 64 -0.02 -5.12 -14.59
N ARG A 65 -0.97 -4.81 -15.49
CA ARG A 65 -1.18 -5.59 -16.73
C ARG A 65 0.05 -5.56 -17.65
N ALA A 66 0.81 -4.46 -17.66
CA ALA A 66 2.02 -4.31 -18.47
C ALA A 66 3.22 -5.14 -17.97
N HIS A 67 3.20 -5.63 -16.71
CA HIS A 67 4.33 -6.32 -16.08
C HIS A 67 3.99 -7.73 -15.55
N PRO A 68 3.32 -8.61 -16.32
CA PRO A 68 2.74 -9.84 -15.79
C PRO A 68 3.78 -10.84 -15.25
N GLY A 69 4.98 -10.89 -15.85
CA GLY A 69 6.03 -11.85 -15.49
C GLY A 69 6.63 -11.66 -14.09
N GLY A 70 6.56 -10.45 -13.52
CA GLY A 70 7.11 -10.15 -12.19
C GLY A 70 6.10 -10.27 -11.05
N LEU A 71 4.80 -10.33 -11.35
CA LEU A 71 3.76 -10.22 -10.32
C LEU A 71 3.72 -11.44 -9.41
N TYR A 72 3.85 -12.64 -9.98
CA TYR A 72 3.72 -13.89 -9.23
C TYR A 72 4.75 -14.01 -8.10
N HIS A 73 6.02 -13.69 -8.39
CA HIS A 73 7.11 -13.77 -7.42
C HIS A 73 7.03 -12.70 -6.32
N LEU A 74 6.24 -11.66 -6.53
CA LEU A 74 5.98 -10.60 -5.56
C LEU A 74 4.65 -10.78 -4.82
N ASP A 75 3.97 -11.92 -5.06
CA ASP A 75 2.63 -12.20 -4.55
C ASP A 75 1.60 -11.12 -4.95
N LEU A 76 1.88 -10.45 -6.07
CA LEU A 76 1.00 -9.50 -6.74
C LEU A 76 0.18 -10.22 -7.81
N ARG A 77 -1.01 -9.70 -8.08
CA ARG A 77 -1.90 -10.16 -9.14
C ARG A 77 -2.59 -8.96 -9.76
N LEU A 78 -3.11 -9.12 -10.97
CA LEU A 78 -3.93 -8.12 -11.62
C LEU A 78 -5.32 -8.07 -10.95
N PRO A 79 -5.69 -7.02 -10.21
CA PRO A 79 -7.02 -6.89 -9.63
C PRO A 79 -8.02 -6.36 -10.66
N ARG A 80 -9.31 -6.57 -10.41
CA ARG A 80 -10.37 -5.75 -11.04
C ARG A 80 -10.37 -4.37 -10.38
N ARG A 81 -10.71 -3.32 -11.13
CA ARG A 81 -10.85 -1.95 -10.56
C ARG A 81 -11.85 -1.88 -9.42
N SER A 82 -12.98 -2.58 -9.53
CA SER A 82 -13.96 -2.68 -8.44
C SER A 82 -13.35 -3.28 -7.18
N THR A 83 -12.59 -4.36 -7.30
CA THR A 83 -11.87 -4.97 -6.17
C THR A 83 -10.89 -4.01 -5.50
N LEU A 84 -10.17 -3.17 -6.27
CA LEU A 84 -9.33 -2.13 -5.70
C LEU A 84 -10.15 -1.05 -4.97
N SER A 85 -11.24 -0.60 -5.59
CA SER A 85 -12.14 0.40 -5.02
C SER A 85 -12.77 -0.08 -3.71
N ASP A 86 -13.29 -1.31 -3.70
CA ASP A 86 -13.91 -1.93 -2.53
C ASP A 86 -12.89 -2.11 -1.40
N ALA A 87 -11.67 -2.56 -1.74
CA ALA A 87 -10.58 -2.69 -0.81
C ALA A 87 -10.19 -1.35 -0.16
N GLN A 88 -10.11 -0.27 -0.95
CA GLN A 88 -9.82 1.08 -0.46
C GLN A 88 -10.93 1.61 0.46
N ALA A 89 -12.19 1.31 0.15
CA ALA A 89 -13.33 1.77 0.94
C ALA A 89 -13.53 1.00 2.25
N GLN A 90 -13.26 -0.31 2.25
CA GLN A 90 -13.65 -1.20 3.35
C GLN A 90 -12.52 -1.50 4.34
N ARG A 91 -11.25 -1.42 3.92
CA ARG A 91 -10.13 -1.73 4.81
C ARG A 91 -9.84 -0.57 5.74
N SER A 92 -9.79 -0.87 7.03
CA SER A 92 -9.42 0.13 8.04
C SER A 92 -8.02 0.66 7.76
N ALA A 93 -7.87 1.98 7.67
CA ALA A 93 -6.57 2.64 7.54
C ALA A 93 -5.61 2.32 8.72
N ALA A 94 -6.16 1.88 9.87
CA ALA A 94 -5.38 1.52 11.04
C ALA A 94 -4.39 0.38 10.78
N VAL A 95 -4.71 -0.59 9.90
CA VAL A 95 -3.79 -1.67 9.55
C VAL A 95 -2.53 -1.13 8.89
N PHE A 96 -2.68 -0.18 7.96
CA PHE A 96 -1.55 0.42 7.24
C PHE A 96 -0.76 1.37 8.12
N ARG A 97 -1.43 2.08 9.04
CA ARG A 97 -0.79 2.90 10.08
C ARG A 97 0.14 2.07 10.96
N ASP A 98 -0.35 0.97 11.51
CA ASP A 98 0.45 0.09 12.38
C ASP A 98 1.63 -0.54 11.63
N ILE A 99 1.44 -0.91 10.35
CA ILE A 99 2.53 -1.38 9.48
C ILE A 99 3.58 -0.30 9.30
N CYS A 100 3.17 0.95 9.03
CA CYS A 100 4.07 2.08 8.89
C CYS A 100 4.85 2.35 10.20
N GLN A 101 4.17 2.37 11.34
CA GLN A 101 4.80 2.55 12.66
C GLN A 101 5.82 1.45 12.96
N MET A 102 5.51 0.19 12.61
CA MET A 102 6.42 -0.93 12.74
C MET A 102 7.69 -0.72 11.92
N LEU A 103 7.58 -0.32 10.65
CA LEU A 103 8.73 -0.03 9.79
C LEU A 103 9.57 1.13 10.33
N ILE A 104 8.94 2.20 10.82
CA ILE A 104 9.62 3.34 11.45
C ILE A 104 10.37 2.92 12.72
N GLY A 105 9.87 1.91 13.44
CA GLY A 105 10.54 1.33 14.59
C GLY A 105 11.81 0.53 14.24
N GLN A 106 11.95 0.10 12.98
CA GLN A 106 13.09 -0.70 12.51
C GLN A 106 14.24 0.14 11.93
N VAL A 107 14.00 1.42 11.63
CA VAL A 107 15.02 2.31 11.06
C VAL A 107 15.81 3.04 12.14
N GLY A 108 17.05 3.42 11.82
CA GLY A 108 17.91 4.18 12.72
C GLY A 108 17.32 5.52 13.15
N ARG A 109 17.77 6.04 14.30
CA ARG A 109 17.25 7.26 14.92
C ARG A 109 17.18 8.46 13.98
N ALA A 110 18.19 8.65 13.14
CA ALA A 110 18.26 9.75 12.17
C ALA A 110 17.16 9.67 11.10
N VAL A 111 16.99 8.48 10.48
CA VAL A 111 15.93 8.23 9.48
C VAL A 111 14.55 8.37 10.11
N ARG A 112 14.39 7.87 11.34
CA ARG A 112 13.14 8.04 12.10
C ARG A 112 12.80 9.51 12.33
N GLN A 113 13.76 10.36 12.68
CA GLN A 113 13.51 11.79 12.90
C GLN A 113 13.05 12.49 11.61
N GLN A 114 13.73 12.24 10.51
CA GLN A 114 13.33 12.77 9.19
C GLN A 114 11.93 12.27 8.79
N GLY A 115 11.63 10.99 9.02
CA GLY A 115 10.32 10.42 8.74
C GLY A 115 9.18 11.03 9.57
N GLN A 116 9.45 11.44 10.82
CA GLN A 116 8.44 12.10 11.65
C GLN A 116 8.03 13.45 11.06
N GLU A 117 8.97 14.25 10.57
CA GLU A 117 8.66 15.54 9.91
C GLU A 117 7.77 15.33 8.67
N LEU A 118 8.07 14.32 7.85
CA LEU A 118 7.28 13.97 6.67
C LEU A 118 5.85 13.53 7.04
N ILE A 119 5.68 12.75 8.11
CA ILE A 119 4.36 12.32 8.58
C ILE A 119 3.55 13.53 9.06
N GLN A 120 4.17 14.44 9.82
CA GLN A 120 3.52 15.66 10.27
C GLN A 120 3.10 16.56 9.09
N LEU A 121 3.90 16.62 8.02
CA LEU A 121 3.55 17.35 6.79
C LEU A 121 2.34 16.71 6.07
N ILE A 122 2.25 15.37 6.05
CA ILE A 122 1.11 14.66 5.46
C ILE A 122 -0.17 14.88 6.28
N ASP A 123 -0.08 14.73 7.61
CA ASP A 123 -1.22 14.91 8.52
C ASP A 123 -1.65 16.39 8.60
N GLY A 124 -0.73 17.31 8.39
CA GLY A 124 -0.96 18.76 8.31
C GLY A 124 -1.66 19.23 7.03
N SER A 125 -2.26 18.31 6.26
CA SER A 125 -2.96 18.51 4.99
C SER A 125 -3.26 19.98 4.67
N LEU A 126 -2.50 20.55 3.74
CA LEU A 126 -2.85 21.79 3.06
C LEU A 126 -4.20 21.56 2.39
N ILE A 127 -5.27 22.05 3.00
CA ILE A 127 -6.50 22.32 2.26
C ILE A 127 -6.15 23.41 1.26
N LEU A 128 -5.73 23.02 0.07
CA LEU A 128 -5.74 23.92 -1.07
C LEU A 128 -7.21 24.18 -1.38
N LEU A 129 -7.74 25.29 -0.85
CA LEU A 129 -8.98 25.87 -1.36
C LEU A 129 -8.73 26.16 -2.83
N ARG A 130 -9.19 25.26 -3.70
CA ARG A 130 -9.30 25.53 -5.13
C ARG A 130 -10.30 26.68 -5.26
N ASN A 131 -9.78 27.91 -5.39
CA ASN A 131 -10.61 29.10 -5.54
C ASN A 131 -11.47 28.94 -6.80
N PRO A 132 -12.81 28.81 -6.69
CA PRO A 132 -13.68 28.92 -7.83
C PRO A 132 -14.00 30.39 -8.00
N ARG A 133 -13.45 30.99 -9.08
CA ARG A 133 -13.72 32.33 -9.64
C ARG A 133 -12.77 33.44 -9.16
N VAL A 134 -11.77 33.71 -10.00
CA VAL A 134 -11.37 35.07 -10.38
C VAL A 134 -11.02 35.05 -11.87
N GLY A 135 -11.79 35.78 -12.68
CA GLY A 135 -11.67 35.87 -14.13
C GLY A 135 -12.99 35.59 -14.84
#